data_AF-A0A3D2F328-F1
#
_entry.id   AF-A0A3D2F328-F1
#
_cell.length_a   1.000
_cell.length_b   1.000
_cell.length_c   1.000
_cell.angle_alpha   90.00
_cell.angle_beta   90.00
_cell.angle_gamma   90.00
#
_symmetry.space_group_name_H-M   'P 1'
#
loop_
_entity.id
_entity.type
_entity.pdbx_description
1 polymer ?
#
loop_
_entity_poly.entity_id
_entity_poly.type
_entity_poly.pdbx_seq_one_letter_code
_entity_poly.pdbx_strand_id
1 'polypeptide(L)'
;MIQKLVDKILSELPERTREIISSRLGLETGYTKTLEAIGKSMNITRERVRQLEASGLKQINKFLAKSSLLDDFFKVVDDHLGCFKGVREEKRLLRELSFLFNVEDEEMPRIRFLVFLNKKLLYFPEDENHLAFWANDKKFAQKIVEFVKKLNKAIQARKSPLPVESFEKFIREVARSAGLLSLSNGSLMSYVSLSPIISFSPFGYVGSDRHLEVAPANVGDKAYLVLKT
;
A
#
# COMPACT_ATOMS: atom_id res chain seq x y z
N MET A 1 14.77 1.73 -16.37
CA MET A 1 14.43 0.29 -16.50
C MET A 1 12.92 0.09 -16.50
N ILE A 2 12.22 0.58 -15.47
CA ILE A 2 10.75 0.44 -15.29
C ILE A 2 9.93 0.91 -16.50
N GLN A 3 10.16 2.13 -17.00
CA GLN A 3 9.48 2.63 -18.19
C GLN A 3 9.58 1.67 -19.40
N LYS A 4 10.78 1.16 -19.69
CA LYS A 4 10.99 0.21 -20.81
C LYS A 4 10.20 -1.09 -20.66
N LEU A 5 10.07 -1.60 -19.42
CA LEU A 5 9.26 -2.79 -19.14
C LEU A 5 7.78 -2.51 -19.43
N VAL A 6 7.27 -1.37 -18.94
CA VAL A 6 5.88 -0.95 -19.15
C VAL A 6 5.61 -0.71 -20.64
N ASP A 7 6.46 0.03 -21.34
CA ASP A 7 6.31 0.30 -22.77
C ASP A 7 6.29 -0.99 -23.59
N LYS A 8 7.16 -1.95 -23.26
CA LYS A 8 7.16 -3.24 -23.93
C LYS A 8 5.85 -4.01 -23.70
N ILE A 9 5.32 -4.01 -22.48
CA ILE A 9 4.03 -4.64 -22.17
C ILE A 9 2.88 -3.95 -22.92
N LEU A 10 2.86 -2.62 -22.91
CA LEU A 10 1.83 -1.81 -23.57
C LEU A 10 1.89 -1.91 -25.10
N SER A 11 3.06 -2.17 -25.67
CA SER A 11 3.23 -2.36 -27.12
C SER A 11 2.46 -3.56 -27.67
N GLU A 12 2.18 -4.56 -26.82
CA GLU A 12 1.40 -5.75 -27.17
C GLU A 12 -0.11 -5.49 -27.25
N LEU A 13 -0.57 -4.31 -26.84
CA LEU A 13 -1.98 -3.93 -26.86
C LEU A 13 -2.34 -3.13 -28.12
N PRO A 14 -3.57 -3.31 -28.65
CA PRO A 14 -4.14 -2.38 -29.61
C PRO A 14 -4.14 -0.96 -29.03
N GLU A 15 -3.88 0.04 -29.87
CA GLU A 15 -3.76 1.45 -29.49
C GLU A 15 -4.88 1.92 -28.56
N ARG A 16 -6.14 1.65 -28.92
CA ARG A 16 -7.30 2.03 -28.11
C ARG A 16 -7.30 1.39 -26.71
N THR A 17 -6.89 0.13 -26.61
CA THR A 17 -6.82 -0.57 -25.32
C THR A 17 -5.63 -0.08 -24.48
N ARG A 18 -4.51 0.24 -25.15
CA ARG A 18 -3.34 0.86 -24.52
C ARG A 18 -3.71 2.20 -23.89
N GLU A 19 -4.43 3.05 -24.59
CA GLU A 19 -4.88 4.35 -24.08
C GLU A 19 -5.80 4.19 -22.85
N ILE A 20 -6.74 3.24 -22.90
CA ILE A 20 -7.62 2.92 -21.76
C ILE A 20 -6.79 2.48 -20.54
N ILE A 21 -5.88 1.52 -20.71
CA ILE A 21 -5.06 0.99 -19.62
C ILE A 21 -4.13 2.07 -19.06
N SER A 22 -3.49 2.86 -19.92
CA SER A 22 -2.59 3.95 -19.51
C SER A 22 -3.33 5.03 -18.72
N SER A 23 -4.55 5.38 -19.16
CA SER A 23 -5.44 6.31 -18.44
C SER A 23 -5.97 5.74 -17.12
N ARG A 24 -6.35 4.46 -17.08
CA ARG A 24 -6.83 3.80 -15.85
C ARG A 24 -5.78 3.81 -14.75
N LEU A 25 -4.53 3.58 -15.14
CA LEU A 25 -3.40 3.41 -14.23
C LEU A 25 -2.61 4.70 -14.01
N GLY A 26 -2.95 5.79 -14.69
CA GLY A 26 -2.23 7.07 -14.57
C GLY A 26 -0.79 7.01 -15.08
N LEU A 27 -0.49 6.17 -16.08
CA LEU A 27 0.89 5.96 -16.54
C LEU A 27 1.49 7.18 -17.25
N GLU A 28 0.65 8.03 -17.85
CA GLU A 28 1.11 9.21 -18.59
C GLU A 28 1.02 10.50 -17.75
N THR A 29 -0.02 10.63 -16.94
CA THR A 29 -0.34 11.89 -16.23
C THR A 29 -0.12 11.80 -14.73
N GLY A 30 0.19 10.62 -14.19
CA GLY A 30 0.19 10.36 -12.74
C GLY A 30 -1.20 10.18 -12.13
N TYR A 31 -2.27 10.55 -12.86
CA TYR A 31 -3.64 10.52 -12.34
C TYR A 31 -4.45 9.37 -12.93
N THR A 32 -5.00 8.52 -12.06
CA THR A 32 -5.91 7.43 -12.46
C THR A 32 -7.27 7.97 -12.86
N LYS A 33 -7.84 7.51 -13.98
CA LYS A 33 -9.21 7.84 -14.40
C LYS A 33 -10.19 6.70 -14.11
N THR A 34 -11.45 7.04 -13.82
CA THR A 34 -12.54 6.05 -13.69
C THR A 34 -13.00 5.54 -15.06
N LEU A 35 -13.72 4.41 -15.07
CA LEU A 35 -14.30 3.86 -16.31
C LEU A 35 -15.28 4.86 -16.96
N GLU A 36 -16.04 5.59 -16.14
CA GLU A 36 -16.97 6.63 -16.60
C GLU A 36 -16.22 7.80 -17.23
N ALA A 37 -15.15 8.29 -16.59
CA ALA A 37 -14.36 9.41 -17.10
C ALA A 37 -13.69 9.08 -18.45
N ILE A 38 -13.13 7.87 -18.57
CA ILE A 38 -12.54 7.38 -19.83
C ILE A 38 -13.61 7.19 -20.90
N GLY A 39 -14.77 6.63 -20.52
CA GLY A 39 -15.89 6.45 -21.45
C GLY A 39 -16.34 7.78 -22.05
N LYS A 40 -16.43 8.82 -21.20
CA LYS A 40 -16.75 10.18 -21.64
C LYS A 40 -15.69 10.75 -22.59
N SER A 41 -14.39 10.62 -22.28
CA SER A 41 -13.33 11.17 -23.14
C SER A 41 -13.21 10.45 -24.48
N MET A 42 -13.52 9.16 -24.53
CA MET A 42 -13.41 8.31 -25.73
C MET A 42 -14.74 8.09 -26.45
N ASN A 43 -15.80 8.80 -26.04
CA ASN A 43 -17.17 8.68 -26.55
C ASN A 43 -17.68 7.23 -26.63
N ILE A 44 -17.52 6.47 -25.55
CA ILE A 44 -18.02 5.09 -25.39
C ILE A 44 -18.65 4.88 -24.03
N THR A 45 -19.48 3.84 -23.92
CA THR A 45 -20.11 3.50 -22.64
C THR A 45 -19.07 3.01 -21.63
N ARG A 46 -19.33 3.25 -20.35
CA ARG A 46 -18.56 2.68 -19.22
C ARG A 46 -18.35 1.17 -19.36
N GLU A 47 -19.40 0.46 -19.76
CA GLU A 47 -19.34 -1.00 -19.95
C GLU A 47 -18.39 -1.38 -21.10
N ARG A 48 -18.36 -0.60 -22.18
CA ARG A 48 -17.40 -0.83 -23.26
C ARG A 48 -15.95 -0.61 -22.81
N VAL A 49 -15.69 0.40 -21.97
CA VAL A 49 -14.37 0.62 -21.36
C VAL A 49 -13.96 -0.60 -20.51
N ARG A 50 -14.87 -1.09 -19.66
CA ARG A 50 -14.64 -2.27 -18.80
C ARG A 50 -14.28 -3.50 -19.62
N GLN A 51 -14.97 -3.73 -20.73
CA GLN A 51 -14.68 -4.84 -21.64
C GLN A 51 -13.30 -4.73 -22.29
N LEU A 52 -12.94 -3.53 -22.76
CA LEU A 52 -11.63 -3.28 -23.37
C LEU A 52 -10.49 -3.42 -22.35
N GLU A 53 -10.66 -2.89 -21.13
CA GLU A 53 -9.71 -3.07 -20.01
C GLU A 53 -9.51 -4.56 -19.71
N ALA A 54 -10.60 -5.33 -19.54
CA ALA A 54 -10.52 -6.77 -19.29
C ALA A 54 -9.83 -7.54 -20.43
N SER A 55 -10.12 -7.19 -21.68
CA SER A 55 -9.47 -7.78 -22.86
C SER A 55 -7.98 -7.46 -22.88
N GLY A 56 -7.59 -6.22 -22.57
CA GLY A 56 -6.19 -5.80 -22.51
C GLY A 56 -5.41 -6.52 -21.42
N LEU A 57 -5.96 -6.60 -20.20
CA LEU A 57 -5.35 -7.36 -19.11
C LEU A 57 -5.19 -8.85 -19.46
N LYS A 58 -6.16 -9.46 -20.16
CA LYS A 58 -6.04 -10.84 -20.64
C LYS A 58 -4.91 -11.00 -21.65
N GLN A 59 -4.73 -10.04 -22.55
CA GLN A 59 -3.65 -10.05 -23.54
C GLN A 59 -2.28 -9.89 -22.89
N ILE A 60 -2.12 -8.95 -21.95
CA ILE A 60 -0.90 -8.77 -21.14
C ILE A 60 -0.55 -10.08 -20.43
N ASN A 61 -1.53 -10.69 -19.74
CA ASN A 61 -1.32 -11.96 -19.03
C ASN A 61 -0.85 -13.10 -19.95
N LYS A 62 -1.39 -13.17 -21.17
CA LYS A 62 -0.98 -14.18 -22.17
C LYS A 62 0.44 -13.94 -22.68
N PHE A 63 0.82 -12.68 -22.87
CA PHE A 63 2.18 -12.29 -23.24
C PHE A 63 3.19 -12.64 -22.15
N LEU A 64 2.92 -12.22 -20.91
CA LEU A 64 3.80 -12.49 -19.75
C LEU A 64 3.93 -13.98 -19.44
N ALA A 65 2.90 -14.80 -19.69
CA ALA A 65 3.00 -16.25 -19.50
C ALA A 65 4.03 -16.94 -20.42
N LYS A 66 4.49 -16.26 -21.48
CA LYS A 66 5.46 -16.78 -22.46
C LYS A 66 6.79 -16.02 -22.43
N SER A 67 6.94 -15.08 -21.50
CA SER A 67 8.07 -14.15 -21.47
C SER A 67 8.64 -14.09 -20.06
N SER A 68 9.97 -14.05 -19.94
CA SER A 68 10.68 -13.80 -18.69
C SER A 68 10.88 -12.30 -18.39
N LEU A 69 10.18 -11.41 -19.11
CA LEU A 69 10.39 -9.95 -19.07
C LEU A 69 10.36 -9.36 -17.64
N LEU A 70 9.52 -9.91 -16.77
CA LEU A 70 9.33 -9.40 -15.41
C LEU A 70 9.96 -10.28 -14.32
N ASP A 71 10.71 -11.32 -14.67
CA ASP A 71 11.22 -12.29 -13.69
C ASP A 71 12.16 -11.63 -12.68
N ASP A 72 13.11 -10.81 -13.16
CA ASP A 72 14.03 -10.07 -12.29
C ASP A 72 13.29 -9.04 -11.42
N PHE A 73 12.30 -8.35 -11.99
CA PHE A 73 11.48 -7.39 -11.26
C PHE A 73 10.68 -8.10 -10.15
N PHE A 74 10.01 -9.21 -10.47
CA PHE A 74 9.25 -9.99 -9.51
C PHE A 74 10.13 -10.61 -8.44
N LYS A 75 11.35 -11.04 -8.77
CA LYS A 75 12.31 -11.52 -7.78
C LYS A 75 12.63 -10.44 -6.75
N VAL A 76 12.94 -9.21 -7.19
CA VAL A 76 13.19 -8.08 -6.27
C VAL A 76 11.98 -7.79 -5.39
N VAL A 77 10.76 -7.80 -5.95
CA VAL A 77 9.53 -7.57 -5.18
C VAL A 77 9.28 -8.70 -4.18
N ASP A 78 9.45 -9.96 -4.59
CA ASP A 78 9.25 -11.14 -3.74
C ASP A 78 10.27 -11.15 -2.59
N ASP A 79 11.55 -10.87 -2.87
CA ASP A 79 12.62 -10.79 -1.87
C ASP A 79 12.37 -9.66 -0.87
N HIS A 80 12.00 -8.47 -1.35
CA HIS A 80 11.69 -7.31 -0.51
C HIS A 80 10.47 -7.56 0.39
N LEU A 81 9.37 -8.11 -0.16
CA LEU A 81 8.22 -8.50 0.64
C LEU A 81 8.56 -9.61 1.64
N GLY A 82 9.51 -10.49 1.31
CA GLY A 82 10.05 -11.51 2.21
C GLY A 82 10.58 -10.93 3.53
N CYS A 83 11.21 -9.76 3.49
CA CYS A 83 11.67 -9.03 4.69
C CYS A 83 10.52 -8.67 5.65
N PHE A 84 9.28 -8.56 5.14
CA PHE A 84 8.08 -8.22 5.90
C PHE A 84 7.11 -9.40 6.07
N LYS A 85 7.62 -10.64 5.94
CA LYS A 85 6.84 -11.89 5.93
C LYS A 85 5.66 -11.84 4.93
N GLY A 86 5.88 -11.16 3.81
CA GLY A 86 4.93 -11.12 2.72
C GLY A 86 3.74 -10.20 2.91
N VAL A 87 3.79 -9.19 3.81
CA VAL A 87 2.73 -8.18 3.97
C VAL A 87 3.35 -6.78 4.09
N ARG A 88 2.93 -5.84 3.25
CA ARG A 88 3.42 -4.44 3.29
C ARG A 88 2.36 -3.44 2.83
N GLU A 89 2.26 -2.32 3.55
CA GLU A 89 1.43 -1.17 3.18
C GLU A 89 1.83 -0.64 1.79
N GLU A 90 0.85 -0.27 0.97
CA GLU A 90 1.04 0.02 -0.45
C GLU A 90 1.97 1.21 -0.69
N LYS A 91 1.73 2.36 -0.07
CA LYS A 91 2.55 3.57 -0.30
C LYS A 91 4.00 3.34 0.12
N ARG A 92 4.22 2.67 1.25
CA ARG A 92 5.54 2.24 1.71
C ARG A 92 6.20 1.28 0.75
N LEU A 93 5.49 0.22 0.32
CA LEU A 93 6.03 -0.74 -0.65
C LEU A 93 6.45 -0.03 -1.94
N LEU A 94 5.59 0.81 -2.51
CA LEU A 94 5.88 1.50 -3.77
C LEU A 94 7.06 2.46 -3.64
N ARG A 95 7.16 3.19 -2.52
CA ARG A 95 8.29 4.06 -2.22
C ARG A 95 9.58 3.28 -2.02
N GLU A 96 9.53 2.15 -1.31
CA GLU A 96 10.71 1.30 -1.12
C GLU A 96 11.19 0.73 -2.46
N LEU A 97 10.26 0.28 -3.31
CA LEU A 97 10.59 -0.18 -4.65
C LEU A 97 11.12 0.95 -5.55
N SER A 98 10.63 2.19 -5.41
CA SER A 98 11.19 3.32 -6.18
C SER A 98 12.65 3.56 -5.84
N PHE A 99 13.02 3.49 -4.56
CA PHE A 99 14.42 3.51 -4.14
C PHE A 99 15.23 2.32 -4.68
N LEU A 100 14.71 1.10 -4.58
CA LEU A 100 15.42 -0.10 -5.03
C LEU A 100 15.67 -0.12 -6.55
N PHE A 101 14.74 0.43 -7.34
CA PHE A 101 14.89 0.54 -8.79
C PHE A 101 15.49 1.87 -9.26
N ASN A 102 15.87 2.74 -8.32
CA ASN A 102 16.40 4.09 -8.57
C ASN A 102 15.54 4.88 -9.56
N VAL A 103 14.25 5.02 -9.25
CA VAL A 103 13.28 5.77 -10.05
C VAL A 103 12.63 6.87 -9.23
N GLU A 104 12.27 7.95 -9.92
CA GLU A 104 11.58 9.11 -9.33
C GLU A 104 10.13 8.79 -8.97
N ASP A 105 9.52 9.61 -8.10
CA ASP A 105 8.16 9.40 -7.62
C ASP A 105 7.10 9.45 -8.75
N GLU A 106 7.40 10.13 -9.86
CA GLU A 106 6.54 10.17 -11.06
C GLU A 106 6.39 8.79 -11.73
N GLU A 107 7.32 7.86 -11.49
CA GLU A 107 7.28 6.48 -11.98
C GLU A 107 6.49 5.53 -11.05
N MET A 108 6.00 6.00 -9.89
CA MET A 108 5.23 5.16 -8.96
C MET A 108 4.04 4.45 -9.61
N PRO A 109 3.23 5.08 -10.50
CA PRO A 109 2.13 4.39 -11.18
C PRO A 109 2.61 3.21 -12.04
N ARG A 110 3.80 3.32 -12.64
CA ARG A 110 4.42 2.25 -13.44
C ARG A 110 4.88 1.11 -12.54
N ILE A 111 5.56 1.39 -11.43
CA ILE A 111 5.92 0.36 -10.45
C ILE A 111 4.67 -0.35 -9.95
N ARG A 112 3.65 0.41 -9.55
CA ARG A 112 2.38 -0.13 -9.07
C ARG A 112 1.72 -1.05 -10.09
N PHE A 113 1.72 -0.66 -11.36
CA PHE A 113 1.22 -1.51 -12.44
C PHE A 113 2.00 -2.81 -12.56
N LEU A 114 3.33 -2.76 -12.54
CA LEU A 114 4.14 -3.97 -12.60
C LEU A 114 3.91 -4.89 -11.39
N VAL A 115 3.80 -4.34 -10.18
CA VAL A 115 3.45 -5.10 -8.97
C VAL A 115 2.09 -5.78 -9.13
N PHE A 116 1.09 -5.07 -9.66
CA PHE A 116 -0.24 -5.62 -9.92
C PHE A 116 -0.25 -6.81 -10.90
N LEU A 117 0.73 -6.89 -11.79
CA LEU A 117 0.87 -8.02 -12.72
C LEU A 117 1.48 -9.28 -12.07
N ASN A 118 2.03 -9.17 -10.86
CA ASN A 118 2.54 -10.33 -10.12
C ASN A 118 1.39 -11.17 -9.55
N LYS A 119 1.13 -12.32 -10.17
CA LYS A 119 0.04 -13.23 -9.80
C LYS A 119 0.17 -13.86 -8.40
N LYS A 120 1.36 -13.82 -7.79
CA LYS A 120 1.58 -14.31 -6.42
C LYS A 120 1.11 -13.31 -5.37
N LEU A 121 0.87 -12.06 -5.76
CA LEU A 121 0.48 -10.99 -4.86
C LEU A 121 -1.03 -10.75 -4.90
N LEU A 122 -1.55 -10.42 -3.74
CA LEU A 122 -2.93 -10.10 -3.47
C LEU A 122 -2.99 -8.65 -3.00
N TYR A 123 -3.87 -7.87 -3.60
CA TYR A 123 -4.13 -6.50 -3.20
C TYR A 123 -5.32 -6.45 -2.23
N PHE A 124 -5.15 -5.74 -1.12
CA PHE A 124 -6.18 -5.47 -0.13
C PHE A 124 -6.45 -3.96 -0.14
N PRO A 125 -7.61 -3.51 -0.66
CA PRO A 125 -7.93 -2.09 -0.73
C PRO A 125 -8.14 -1.51 0.67
N GLU A 126 -7.88 -0.21 0.80
CA GLU A 126 -8.11 0.55 2.04
C GLU A 126 -9.57 0.45 2.51
N ASP A 127 -9.74 0.30 3.82
CA ASP A 127 -11.03 0.34 4.50
C ASP A 127 -10.94 1.14 5.82
N GLU A 128 -12.01 1.14 6.61
CA GLU A 128 -12.06 1.85 7.91
C GLU A 128 -11.03 1.37 8.94
N ASN A 129 -10.48 0.16 8.76
CA ASN A 129 -9.60 -0.51 9.71
C ASN A 129 -8.14 -0.49 9.26
N HIS A 130 -7.87 -0.49 7.96
CA HIS A 130 -6.52 -0.54 7.44
C HIS A 130 -6.33 0.26 6.16
N LEU A 131 -5.14 0.84 6.00
CA LEU A 131 -4.64 1.38 4.73
C LEU A 131 -4.50 0.27 3.69
N ALA A 132 -4.45 0.65 2.41
CA ALA A 132 -4.25 -0.30 1.32
C ALA A 132 -2.90 -1.04 1.44
N PHE A 133 -2.88 -2.33 1.13
CA PHE A 133 -1.67 -3.14 1.27
C PHE A 133 -1.61 -4.31 0.30
N TRP A 134 -0.39 -4.87 0.17
CA TRP A 134 -0.12 -6.06 -0.64
C TRP A 134 0.29 -7.22 0.25
N ALA A 135 -0.14 -8.43 -0.12
CA ALA A 135 0.28 -9.65 0.55
C ALA A 135 0.46 -10.84 -0.38
N ASN A 136 1.30 -11.80 -0.02
CA ASN A 136 1.49 -13.06 -0.77
C ASN A 136 0.73 -14.26 -0.19
N ASP A 137 0.20 -14.15 1.03
CA ASP A 137 -0.64 -15.19 1.66
C ASP A 137 -1.93 -14.58 2.23
N LYS A 138 -3.08 -15.05 1.71
CA LYS A 138 -4.40 -14.54 2.08
C LYS A 138 -4.75 -14.79 3.55
N LYS A 139 -4.42 -15.97 4.08
CA LYS A 139 -4.80 -16.37 5.44
C LYS A 139 -4.00 -15.57 6.47
N PHE A 140 -2.72 -15.37 6.20
CA PHE A 140 -1.84 -14.55 7.02
C PHE A 140 -2.24 -13.08 6.96
N ALA A 141 -2.53 -12.54 5.77
CA ALA A 141 -3.06 -11.18 5.61
C ALA A 141 -4.32 -10.96 6.47
N GLN A 142 -5.26 -11.90 6.49
CA GLN A 142 -6.46 -11.81 7.35
C GLN A 142 -6.10 -11.77 8.85
N LYS A 143 -5.12 -12.55 9.30
CA LYS A 143 -4.63 -12.46 10.68
C LYS A 143 -4.01 -11.10 10.99
N ILE A 144 -3.28 -10.52 10.04
CA ILE A 144 -2.71 -9.18 10.19
C ILE A 144 -3.82 -8.12 10.26
N VAL A 145 -4.84 -8.20 9.42
CA VAL A 145 -6.01 -7.31 9.48
C VAL A 145 -6.70 -7.38 10.84
N GLU A 146 -6.94 -8.59 11.37
CA GLU A 146 -7.53 -8.76 12.71
C GLU A 146 -6.63 -8.20 13.83
N PHE A 147 -5.31 -8.34 13.70
CA PHE A 147 -4.36 -7.70 14.60
C PHE A 147 -4.44 -6.16 14.55
N VAL A 148 -4.46 -5.57 13.35
CA VAL A 148 -4.57 -4.11 13.17
C VAL A 148 -5.90 -3.59 13.71
N LYS A 149 -7.01 -4.30 13.48
CA LYS A 149 -8.32 -3.97 14.07
C LYS A 149 -8.28 -3.93 15.60
N LYS A 150 -7.68 -4.95 16.22
CA LYS A 150 -7.52 -5.00 17.68
C LYS A 150 -6.63 -3.87 18.19
N LEU A 151 -5.54 -3.58 17.48
CA LEU A 151 -4.63 -2.49 17.81
C LEU A 151 -5.35 -1.14 17.76
N ASN A 152 -6.11 -0.88 16.69
CA ASN A 152 -6.88 0.34 16.52
C ASN A 152 -7.89 0.54 17.66
N LYS A 153 -8.68 -0.50 17.98
CA LYS A 153 -9.63 -0.47 19.10
C LYS A 153 -8.94 -0.21 20.43
N ALA A 154 -7.81 -0.86 20.67
CA ALA A 154 -7.06 -0.71 21.90
C ALA A 154 -6.49 0.70 22.07
N ILE A 155 -6.02 1.35 20.99
CA ILE A 155 -5.54 2.74 21.00
C ILE A 155 -6.70 3.72 21.20
N GLN A 156 -7.82 3.54 20.49
CA GLN A 156 -9.00 4.42 20.59
C GLN A 156 -9.67 4.38 21.96
N ALA A 157 -9.62 3.24 22.66
CA ALA A 157 -10.15 3.10 24.00
C ALA A 157 -9.34 3.87 25.07
N ARG A 158 -8.11 4.32 24.73
CA ARG A 158 -7.26 5.03 25.70
C ARG A 158 -7.67 6.49 25.83
N LYS A 159 -7.81 6.94 27.08
CA LYS A 159 -8.01 8.34 27.42
C LYS A 159 -6.77 9.20 27.16
N SER A 160 -5.58 8.62 27.28
CA SER A 160 -4.28 9.27 27.09
C SER A 160 -3.38 8.50 26.13
N PRO A 161 -2.48 9.19 25.42
CA PRO A 161 -1.56 8.54 24.51
C PRO A 161 -0.51 7.70 25.26
N LEU A 162 0.14 6.81 24.52
CA LEU A 162 1.21 5.95 25.01
C LEU A 162 2.57 6.61 24.83
N PRO A 163 3.47 6.55 25.82
CA PRO A 163 4.89 6.82 25.57
C PRO A 163 5.44 5.84 24.52
N VAL A 164 6.25 6.33 23.57
CA VAL A 164 6.87 5.51 22.51
C VAL A 164 7.66 4.33 23.09
N GLU A 165 8.36 4.55 24.21
CA GLU A 165 9.12 3.51 24.92
C GLU A 165 8.25 2.33 25.38
N SER A 166 6.98 2.58 25.69
CA SER A 166 6.01 1.55 26.11
C SER A 166 5.28 0.90 24.93
N PHE A 167 5.43 1.44 23.72
CA PHE A 167 4.62 1.05 22.58
C PHE A 167 4.93 -0.36 22.09
N GLU A 168 6.20 -0.78 22.12
CA GLU A 168 6.59 -2.14 21.73
C GLU A 168 5.92 -3.19 22.63
N LYS A 169 5.94 -2.97 23.95
CA LYS A 169 5.27 -3.85 24.92
C LYS A 169 3.77 -3.91 24.68
N PHE A 170 3.15 -2.76 24.41
CA PHE A 170 1.73 -2.67 24.07
C PHE A 170 1.38 -3.48 22.81
N ILE A 171 2.15 -3.33 21.73
CA ILE A 171 1.97 -4.11 20.50
C ILE A 171 2.10 -5.60 20.76
N ARG A 172 3.10 -6.02 21.56
CA ARG A 172 3.31 -7.43 21.95
C ARG A 172 2.11 -8.03 22.68
N GLU A 173 1.49 -7.26 23.56
CA GLU A 173 0.28 -7.69 24.28
C GLU A 173 -0.91 -7.88 23.32
N VAL A 174 -1.11 -6.94 22.38
CA VAL A 174 -2.15 -7.08 21.35
C VAL A 174 -1.86 -8.26 20.41
N ALA A 175 -0.60 -8.43 19.99
CA ALA A 175 -0.16 -9.52 19.14
C ALA A 175 -0.40 -10.90 19.78
N ARG A 176 -0.22 -11.02 21.11
CA ARG A 176 -0.57 -12.22 21.89
C ARG A 176 -2.03 -12.59 21.71
N SER A 177 -2.93 -11.62 21.86
CA SER A 177 -4.37 -11.83 21.69
C SER A 177 -4.79 -12.16 20.24
N ALA A 178 -3.93 -11.90 19.26
CA ALA A 178 -4.14 -12.18 17.84
C ALA A 178 -3.44 -13.46 17.35
N GLY A 179 -2.75 -14.20 18.23
CA GLY A 179 -2.01 -15.41 17.85
C GLY A 179 -0.74 -15.13 17.04
N LEU A 180 -0.12 -13.97 17.21
CA LEU A 180 1.06 -13.50 16.46
C LEU A 180 2.34 -13.44 17.32
N LEU A 181 2.43 -14.26 18.38
CA LEU A 181 3.53 -14.27 19.35
C LEU A 181 4.91 -14.55 18.73
N SER A 182 4.95 -15.36 17.67
CA SER A 182 6.20 -15.77 17.01
C SER A 182 6.84 -14.68 16.15
N LEU A 183 6.14 -13.56 15.92
CA LEU A 183 6.67 -12.48 15.09
C LEU A 183 7.71 -11.64 15.84
N SER A 184 8.66 -11.07 15.11
CA SER A 184 9.63 -10.11 15.66
C SER A 184 8.98 -8.75 15.89
N ASN A 185 9.61 -7.89 16.71
CA ASN A 185 9.14 -6.51 16.90
C ASN A 185 9.15 -5.74 15.58
N GLY A 186 10.18 -5.94 14.75
CA GLY A 186 10.26 -5.31 13.43
C GLY A 186 9.08 -5.68 12.52
N SER A 187 8.67 -6.96 12.50
CA SER A 187 7.49 -7.37 11.72
C SER A 187 6.20 -6.77 12.27
N LEU A 188 6.02 -6.75 13.59
CA LEU A 188 4.84 -6.15 14.21
C LEU A 188 4.78 -4.63 13.94
N MET A 189 5.90 -3.92 14.07
CA MET A 189 6.01 -2.51 13.73
C MET A 189 5.74 -2.23 12.25
N SER A 190 6.15 -3.13 11.36
CA SER A 190 5.78 -3.05 9.95
C SER A 190 4.26 -3.12 9.77
N TYR A 191 3.56 -3.95 10.52
CA TYR A 191 2.09 -4.07 10.40
C TYR A 191 1.32 -2.97 11.11
N VAL A 192 1.91 -2.33 12.12
CA VAL A 192 1.32 -1.13 12.73
C VAL A 192 1.10 -0.04 11.70
N SER A 193 1.94 0.06 10.67
CA SER A 193 1.76 1.08 9.61
C SER A 193 0.58 0.84 8.69
N LEU A 194 -0.12 -0.29 8.82
CA LEU A 194 -1.40 -0.49 8.16
C LEU A 194 -2.52 0.25 8.88
N SER A 195 -2.32 0.66 10.14
CA SER A 195 -3.31 1.43 10.88
C SER A 195 -3.48 2.83 10.26
N PRO A 196 -4.70 3.25 9.92
CA PRO A 196 -4.96 4.61 9.45
C PRO A 196 -5.05 5.63 10.59
N ILE A 197 -5.04 5.17 11.85
CA ILE A 197 -5.30 6.03 13.01
C ILE A 197 -4.12 6.19 13.96
N ILE A 198 -3.11 5.31 13.89
CA ILE A 198 -1.99 5.35 14.82
C ILE A 198 -0.94 6.30 14.29
N SER A 199 -0.73 7.38 15.04
CA SER A 199 0.21 8.45 14.74
C SER A 199 1.28 8.51 15.81
N PHE A 200 2.50 8.87 15.39
CA PHE A 200 3.64 9.10 16.27
C PHE A 200 3.89 10.60 16.36
N SER A 201 3.96 11.10 17.58
CA SER A 201 4.27 12.49 17.85
C SER A 201 5.77 12.68 18.04
N PRO A 202 6.31 13.84 17.59
CA PRO A 202 7.72 14.18 17.81
C PRO A 202 8.07 14.32 19.30
N PHE A 203 7.06 14.41 20.18
CA PHE A 203 7.23 14.50 21.64
C PHE A 203 7.28 13.13 22.34
N GLY A 204 7.50 12.04 21.60
CA GLY A 204 7.67 10.72 22.19
C GLY A 204 6.36 10.04 22.59
N TYR A 205 5.24 10.42 21.97
CA TYR A 205 3.93 9.81 22.20
C TYR A 205 3.38 9.09 20.96
N VAL A 206 2.58 8.05 21.20
CA VAL A 206 1.86 7.27 20.19
C VAL A 206 0.39 7.23 20.57
N GLY A 207 -0.49 7.50 19.62
CA GLY A 207 -1.92 7.42 19.86
C GLY A 207 -2.71 7.76 18.60
N SER A 208 -3.97 8.12 18.81
CA SER A 208 -4.82 8.56 17.71
C SER A 208 -4.76 10.08 17.55
N ASP A 209 -5.17 10.58 16.39
CA ASP A 209 -5.26 12.03 16.11
C ASP A 209 -6.24 12.78 17.04
N ARG A 210 -6.95 12.08 17.94
CA ARG A 210 -7.78 12.66 19.00
C ARG A 210 -6.99 13.06 20.25
N HIS A 211 -5.76 12.58 20.40
CA HIS A 211 -4.90 12.92 21.53
C HIS A 211 -4.10 14.19 21.19
N LEU A 212 -4.26 15.25 21.98
CA LEU A 212 -3.59 16.54 21.75
C LEU A 212 -2.06 16.42 21.76
N GLU A 213 -1.52 15.50 22.55
CA GLU A 213 -0.09 15.21 22.60
C GLU A 213 0.42 14.44 21.36
N VAL A 214 -0.49 13.89 20.56
CA VAL A 214 -0.22 13.17 19.30
C VAL A 214 -0.42 14.08 18.09
N ALA A 215 -1.52 14.82 18.05
CA ALA A 215 -1.86 15.75 16.98
C ALA A 215 -2.28 17.12 17.57
N PRO A 216 -1.32 17.97 17.97
CA PRO A 216 -1.63 19.30 18.52
C PRO A 216 -2.24 20.19 17.43
N ALA A 217 -3.41 20.78 17.73
CA ALA A 217 -4.22 21.48 16.74
C ALA A 217 -3.71 22.90 16.43
N ASN A 218 -3.07 23.55 17.40
CA ASN A 218 -2.59 24.93 17.26
C ASN A 218 -1.18 25.14 17.84
N VAL A 219 -0.63 26.35 17.65
CA VAL A 219 0.72 26.72 18.11
C VAL A 219 0.80 26.74 19.64
N GLY A 220 -0.29 27.07 20.34
CA GLY A 220 -0.36 27.04 21.80
C GLY A 220 -0.25 25.62 22.36
N ASP A 221 -0.95 24.65 21.74
CA ASP A 221 -0.85 23.23 22.10
C ASP A 221 0.59 22.72 21.95
N LYS A 222 1.26 23.10 20.86
CA LYS A 222 2.67 22.75 20.62
C LYS A 222 3.60 23.38 21.67
N ALA A 223 3.39 24.66 22.01
CA ALA A 223 4.18 25.35 23.03
C ALA A 223 3.99 24.71 24.42
N TYR A 224 2.76 24.33 24.76
CA TYR A 224 2.45 23.62 26.01
C TYR A 224 3.18 22.28 26.11
N LEU A 225 3.26 21.50 25.02
CA LEU A 225 3.98 20.22 25.00
C LEU A 225 5.49 20.38 25.20
N VAL A 226 6.09 21.42 24.62
CA VAL A 226 7.52 21.75 24.79
C VAL A 226 7.83 22.20 26.22
N LEU A 227 6.87 22.83 26.92
CA LEU A 227 7.05 23.31 28.30
C LEU A 227 6.76 22.23 29.36
N LYS A 228 6.16 21.10 28.96
CA LYS A 228 5.78 20.00 29.86
C LYS A 228 6.90 18.95 30.01
N THR A 229 7.82 18.87 29.06
CA THR A 229 9.09 18.11 29.14
C THR A 229 10.07 18.76 30.11
#